data_AF-A0A1E4J804-F1
#
_entry.id   AF-A0A1E4J804-F1
#
_cell.length_a   1.000
_cell.length_b   1.000
_cell.length_c   1.000
_cell.angle_alpha   90.00
_cell.angle_beta   90.00
_cell.angle_gamma   90.00
#
_symmetry.space_group_name_H-M   'P 1'
#
loop_
_entity.id
_entity.type
_entity.pdbx_description
1 polymer ?
#
loop_
_entity_poly.entity_id
_entity_poly.type
_entity_poly.pdbx_seq_one_letter_code
_entity_poly.pdbx_strand_id
1 'polypeptide(L)'
;MNARLDELDGSAVLVDYLEDRILARLTGLYRPMDAAVADDGTFVVNDANFGNRLSAEVQAFDVKGRKLFGRKYKANVFNLAISKCGRYAVVQTANADNQDGHLLELFDLQAGGPMFSRTPATGWADQYSFVVDDRGNLKHLTVVHNDIGRFNYSPEGEFLEAAAYQNARLKKGAPEMRIYAAKEAQKADPENHQLAQELIAVLDAALGELTIDRTDYRAIGLRVKGEAMELTGRPGDALAAYAEAVKLNPKIGVAKRLAALKKGMP
;
A
#
# COMPACT_ATOMS: atom_id res chain seq x y z
N MET A 1 -20.92 -30.49 -4.07
CA MET A 1 -20.26 -29.25 -4.54
C MET A 1 -20.52 -29.18 -6.03
N ASN A 2 -21.46 -28.36 -6.48
CA ASN A 2 -21.66 -28.16 -7.91
C ASN A 2 -20.46 -27.36 -8.42
N ALA A 3 -19.56 -28.03 -9.14
CA ALA A 3 -18.61 -27.34 -9.99
C ALA A 3 -19.44 -26.62 -11.04
N ARG A 4 -19.69 -25.32 -10.84
CA ARG A 4 -20.07 -24.45 -11.93
C ARG A 4 -18.94 -24.62 -12.94
N LEU A 5 -19.25 -25.14 -14.13
CA LEU A 5 -18.30 -25.09 -15.23
C LEU A 5 -17.91 -23.62 -15.36
N ASP A 6 -16.61 -23.34 -15.43
CA ASP A 6 -16.09 -21.98 -15.60
C ASP A 6 -16.49 -21.48 -17.00
N GLU A 7 -17.75 -21.08 -17.14
CA GLU A 7 -18.29 -20.54 -18.37
C GLU A 7 -17.87 -19.07 -18.48
N LEU A 8 -17.48 -18.66 -19.68
CA LEU A 8 -17.14 -17.27 -20.00
C LEU A 8 -18.42 -16.45 -20.21
N ASP A 9 -19.28 -16.36 -19.18
CA ASP A 9 -20.55 -15.66 -19.22
C ASP A 9 -20.48 -14.22 -18.68
N GLY A 10 -19.32 -13.82 -18.15
CA GLY A 10 -19.03 -12.46 -17.73
C GLY A 10 -19.04 -11.48 -18.89
N SER A 11 -19.54 -10.27 -18.62
CA SER A 11 -19.56 -9.17 -19.57
C SER A 11 -19.30 -7.83 -18.90
N ALA A 12 -18.76 -6.90 -19.68
CA ALA A 12 -18.59 -5.50 -19.30
C ALA A 12 -19.11 -4.61 -20.44
N VAL A 13 -19.66 -3.45 -20.10
CA VAL A 13 -20.17 -2.49 -21.09
C VAL A 13 -19.60 -1.11 -20.83
N LEU A 14 -19.23 -0.43 -21.90
CA LEU A 14 -18.96 1.01 -21.88
C LEU A 14 -20.24 1.72 -22.31
N VAL A 15 -20.70 2.66 -21.48
CA VAL A 15 -21.97 3.37 -21.67
C VAL A 15 -21.69 4.87 -21.78
N ASP A 16 -22.28 5.49 -22.78
CA ASP A 16 -22.44 6.93 -22.87
C ASP A 16 -23.73 7.30 -22.12
N TYR A 17 -23.57 7.85 -20.92
CA TYR A 17 -24.70 8.19 -20.05
C TYR A 17 -25.52 9.38 -20.57
N LEU A 18 -24.91 10.29 -21.35
CA LEU A 18 -25.60 11.47 -21.85
C LEU A 18 -26.49 11.11 -23.04
N GLU A 19 -26.01 10.22 -23.91
CA GLU A 19 -26.74 9.74 -25.08
C GLU A 19 -27.54 8.45 -24.83
N ASP A 20 -27.51 7.91 -23.60
CA ASP A 20 -28.17 6.66 -23.18
C ASP A 20 -27.91 5.49 -24.14
N ARG A 21 -26.63 5.28 -24.51
CA ARG A 21 -26.24 4.23 -25.46
C ARG A 21 -25.02 3.44 -25.01
N ILE A 22 -24.97 2.19 -25.46
CA ILE A 22 -23.80 1.33 -25.29
C ILE A 22 -22.79 1.64 -26.40
N LEU A 23 -21.59 2.07 -26.02
CA LEU A 23 -20.47 2.33 -26.93
C LEU A 23 -19.70 1.05 -27.26
N ALA A 24 -19.51 0.19 -26.27
CA ALA A 24 -18.83 -1.10 -26.42
C ALA A 24 -19.43 -2.16 -25.49
N ARG A 25 -19.44 -3.41 -25.96
CA ARG A 25 -19.80 -4.59 -25.15
C ARG A 25 -18.67 -5.61 -25.23
N LEU A 26 -18.11 -5.93 -24.08
CA LEU A 26 -17.18 -7.03 -23.90
C LEU A 26 -17.96 -8.25 -23.41
N THR A 27 -17.79 -9.36 -24.08
CA THR A 27 -18.35 -10.67 -23.71
C THR A 27 -17.23 -11.69 -23.61
N GLY A 28 -17.49 -12.81 -22.97
CA GLY A 28 -16.48 -13.86 -22.84
C GLY A 28 -15.43 -13.52 -21.78
N LEU A 29 -15.83 -12.80 -20.74
CA LEU A 29 -15.05 -12.63 -19.52
C LEU A 29 -15.45 -13.73 -18.54
N TYR A 30 -14.58 -14.05 -17.59
CA TYR A 30 -14.93 -14.96 -16.50
C TYR A 30 -15.72 -14.21 -15.43
N ARG A 31 -15.07 -13.29 -14.72
CA ARG A 31 -15.63 -12.56 -13.58
C ARG A 31 -15.07 -11.14 -13.54
N PRO A 32 -15.60 -10.21 -14.34
CA PRO A 32 -15.22 -8.80 -14.27
C PRO A 32 -15.60 -8.25 -12.89
N MET A 33 -14.60 -7.73 -12.16
CA MET A 33 -14.76 -7.25 -10.78
C MET A 33 -14.53 -5.75 -10.63
N ASP A 34 -13.77 -5.15 -11.55
CA ASP A 34 -13.43 -3.73 -11.47
C ASP A 34 -13.10 -3.18 -12.87
N ALA A 35 -13.28 -1.87 -13.05
CA ALA A 35 -13.01 -1.18 -14.30
C ALA A 35 -12.74 0.31 -14.07
N ALA A 36 -11.97 0.92 -14.98
CA ALA A 36 -11.76 2.37 -15.02
C ALA A 36 -11.82 2.86 -16.46
N VAL A 37 -12.35 4.07 -16.66
CA VAL A 37 -12.54 4.69 -17.98
C VAL A 37 -11.86 6.06 -18.02
N ALA A 38 -11.21 6.36 -19.15
CA ALA A 38 -10.57 7.62 -19.47
C ALA A 38 -11.53 8.57 -20.20
N ASP A 39 -11.16 9.85 -20.31
CA ASP A 39 -12.01 10.88 -20.91
C ASP A 39 -12.19 10.67 -22.43
N ASP A 40 -11.28 9.95 -23.09
CA ASP A 40 -11.35 9.58 -24.51
C ASP A 40 -12.16 8.30 -24.77
N GLY A 41 -12.71 7.68 -23.72
CA GLY A 41 -13.44 6.42 -23.78
C GLY A 41 -12.56 5.17 -23.79
N THR A 42 -11.24 5.29 -23.70
CA THR A 42 -10.36 4.14 -23.41
C THR A 42 -10.66 3.62 -22.01
N PHE A 43 -10.73 2.30 -21.83
CA PHE A 43 -11.07 1.73 -20.54
C PHE A 43 -10.29 0.45 -20.23
N VAL A 44 -10.11 0.17 -18.95
CA VAL A 44 -9.49 -1.03 -18.41
C VAL A 44 -10.50 -1.85 -17.62
N VAL A 45 -10.39 -3.17 -17.70
CA VAL A 45 -11.22 -4.12 -16.96
C VAL A 45 -10.31 -5.12 -16.25
N ASN A 46 -10.57 -5.35 -14.97
CA ASN A 46 -10.02 -6.45 -14.19
C ASN A 46 -11.01 -7.61 -14.22
N ASP A 47 -10.61 -8.70 -14.87
CA ASP A 47 -11.26 -9.99 -14.79
C ASP A 47 -10.58 -10.83 -13.71
N ALA A 48 -11.28 -11.12 -12.61
CA ALA A 48 -10.74 -11.87 -11.49
C ALA A 48 -10.75 -13.39 -11.72
N ASN A 49 -11.13 -13.85 -12.91
CA ASN A 49 -11.24 -15.26 -13.29
C ASN A 49 -12.10 -16.09 -12.30
N PHE A 50 -12.06 -17.41 -12.47
CA PHE A 50 -12.60 -18.40 -11.54
C PHE A 50 -11.51 -19.34 -11.02
N GLY A 51 -11.87 -20.09 -9.97
CA GLY A 51 -11.05 -21.15 -9.39
C GLY A 51 -10.58 -20.86 -7.96
N ASN A 52 -9.80 -21.81 -7.44
CA ASN A 52 -9.25 -21.79 -6.07
C ASN A 52 -7.83 -21.21 -6.00
N ARG A 53 -7.34 -20.59 -7.08
CA ARG A 53 -6.02 -19.98 -7.17
C ARG A 53 -6.14 -18.47 -7.31
N LEU A 54 -5.16 -17.74 -6.77
CA LEU A 54 -5.06 -16.31 -7.00
C LEU A 54 -4.77 -16.06 -8.48
N SER A 55 -5.63 -15.30 -9.15
CA SER A 55 -5.41 -14.91 -10.53
C SER A 55 -6.25 -13.70 -10.90
N ALA A 56 -5.78 -12.96 -11.90
CA ALA A 56 -6.53 -11.90 -12.54
C ALA A 56 -6.03 -11.70 -13.97
N GLU A 57 -6.84 -11.12 -14.84
CA GLU A 57 -6.41 -10.56 -16.10
C GLU A 57 -6.88 -9.10 -16.18
N VAL A 58 -5.94 -8.18 -16.31
CA VAL A 58 -6.25 -6.78 -16.63
C VAL A 58 -6.14 -6.59 -18.13
N GLN A 59 -7.18 -6.03 -18.73
CA GLN A 59 -7.27 -5.81 -20.17
C GLN A 59 -7.66 -4.35 -20.44
N ALA A 60 -7.03 -3.73 -21.42
CA ALA A 60 -7.38 -2.37 -21.87
C ALA A 60 -8.02 -2.43 -23.25
N PHE A 61 -8.99 -1.56 -23.49
CA PHE A 61 -9.77 -1.48 -24.72
C PHE A 61 -9.97 -0.03 -25.13
N ASP A 62 -10.06 0.21 -26.44
CA ASP A 62 -10.50 1.51 -26.93
C ASP A 62 -12.03 1.68 -26.82
N VAL A 63 -12.53 2.88 -27.14
CA VAL A 63 -13.96 3.21 -27.11
C VAL A 63 -14.87 2.28 -27.94
N LYS A 64 -14.30 1.55 -28.91
CA LYS A 64 -15.02 0.59 -29.76
C LYS A 64 -14.95 -0.85 -29.22
N GLY A 65 -14.31 -1.06 -28.08
CA GLY A 65 -14.08 -2.38 -27.49
C GLY A 65 -12.94 -3.17 -28.14
N ARG A 66 -12.07 -2.54 -28.93
CA ARG A 66 -10.89 -3.22 -29.49
C ARG A 66 -9.82 -3.31 -28.42
N LYS A 67 -9.29 -4.53 -28.18
CA LYS A 67 -8.26 -4.77 -27.18
C LYS A 67 -6.96 -4.04 -27.56
N LEU A 68 -6.46 -3.22 -26.64
CA LEU A 68 -5.19 -2.49 -26.75
C LEU A 68 -4.08 -3.25 -26.01
N PHE A 69 -4.41 -3.84 -24.86
CA PHE A 69 -3.44 -4.44 -23.95
C PHE A 69 -4.08 -5.55 -23.13
N GLY A 70 -3.27 -6.49 -22.63
CA GLY A 70 -3.70 -7.50 -21.66
C GLY A 70 -2.53 -8.07 -20.85
N ARG A 71 -2.73 -8.21 -19.55
CA ARG A 71 -1.75 -8.80 -18.61
C ARG A 71 -2.46 -9.73 -17.63
N LYS A 72 -2.02 -10.98 -17.60
CA LYS A 72 -2.46 -12.00 -16.64
C LYS A 72 -1.57 -12.01 -15.42
N TYR A 73 -2.14 -12.15 -14.23
CA TYR A 73 -1.45 -12.20 -12.95
C TYR A 73 -1.72 -13.54 -12.25
N LYS A 74 -0.73 -14.05 -11.52
CA LYS A 74 -0.85 -15.11 -10.51
C LYS A 74 -1.12 -14.55 -9.11
N ALA A 75 -1.76 -13.39 -9.07
CA ALA A 75 -2.21 -12.68 -7.88
C ALA A 75 -3.57 -12.04 -8.20
N ASN A 76 -4.34 -11.71 -7.16
CA ASN A 76 -5.53 -10.88 -7.34
C ASN A 76 -5.09 -9.42 -7.56
N VAL A 77 -5.85 -8.68 -8.37
CA VAL A 77 -5.70 -7.22 -8.44
C VAL A 77 -6.34 -6.61 -7.20
N PHE A 78 -5.59 -5.74 -6.52
CA PHE A 78 -6.07 -4.95 -5.40
C PHE A 78 -6.83 -3.71 -5.88
N ASN A 79 -6.22 -2.95 -6.79
CA ASN A 79 -6.82 -1.76 -7.40
C ASN A 79 -6.15 -1.44 -8.74
N LEU A 80 -6.83 -0.67 -9.60
CA LEU A 80 -6.32 -0.19 -10.87
C LEU A 80 -6.80 1.23 -11.19
N ALA A 81 -6.15 1.90 -12.13
CA ALA A 81 -6.66 3.16 -12.69
C ALA A 81 -6.12 3.38 -14.11
N ILE A 82 -6.76 4.29 -14.84
CA ILE A 82 -6.32 4.78 -16.14
C ILE A 82 -6.22 6.31 -16.11
N SER A 83 -5.22 6.85 -16.79
CA SER A 83 -5.07 8.30 -16.96
C SER A 83 -6.20 8.87 -17.78
N LYS A 84 -6.57 10.13 -17.53
CA LYS A 84 -7.62 10.84 -18.27
C LYS A 84 -7.42 10.84 -19.80
N CYS A 85 -6.17 10.88 -20.26
CA CYS A 85 -5.84 10.83 -21.69
C CYS A 85 -5.86 9.41 -22.30
N GLY A 86 -6.25 8.38 -21.55
CA GLY A 86 -6.33 7.00 -22.04
C GLY A 86 -4.99 6.29 -22.25
N ARG A 87 -3.85 6.98 -22.13
CA ARG A 87 -2.53 6.43 -22.45
C ARG A 87 -1.92 5.57 -21.36
N TYR A 88 -2.06 5.93 -20.09
CA TYR A 88 -1.38 5.25 -18.99
C TYR A 88 -2.36 4.47 -18.14
N ALA A 89 -2.00 3.24 -17.79
CA ALA A 89 -2.76 2.43 -16.83
C ALA A 89 -1.84 1.98 -15.69
N VAL A 90 -2.37 1.97 -14.48
CA VAL A 90 -1.68 1.43 -13.29
C VAL A 90 -2.47 0.27 -12.75
N VAL A 91 -1.76 -0.76 -12.32
CA VAL A 91 -2.33 -1.94 -11.65
C VAL A 91 -1.53 -2.18 -10.40
N GLN A 92 -2.23 -2.44 -9.30
CA GLN A 92 -1.59 -2.91 -8.08
C GLN A 92 -2.17 -4.27 -7.68
N THR A 93 -1.30 -5.24 -7.42
CA THR A 93 -1.70 -6.58 -7.03
C THR A 93 -1.70 -6.76 -5.52
N ALA A 94 -2.60 -7.61 -5.04
CA ALA A 94 -2.66 -8.05 -3.66
C ALA A 94 -1.48 -8.98 -3.32
N ASN A 95 -1.39 -9.38 -2.05
CA ASN A 95 -0.28 -10.20 -1.58
C ASN A 95 -0.41 -11.62 -2.15
N ALA A 96 0.69 -12.17 -2.66
CA ALA A 96 0.77 -13.53 -3.15
C ALA A 96 2.21 -14.04 -2.98
N ASP A 97 2.35 -15.33 -2.74
CA ASP A 97 3.66 -15.98 -2.60
C ASP A 97 4.25 -16.35 -3.98
N ASN A 98 4.39 -15.34 -4.85
CA ASN A 98 4.99 -15.44 -6.17
C ASN A 98 5.37 -14.06 -6.71
N GLN A 99 5.96 -14.03 -7.91
CA GLN A 99 6.46 -12.81 -8.55
C GLN A 99 5.39 -11.74 -8.85
N ASP A 100 4.11 -12.12 -8.95
CA ASP A 100 3.01 -11.19 -9.20
C ASP A 100 2.40 -10.64 -7.89
N GLY A 101 2.92 -11.04 -6.72
CA GLY A 101 2.45 -10.59 -5.42
C GLY A 101 2.99 -9.21 -5.05
N HIS A 102 2.12 -8.35 -4.51
CA HIS A 102 2.47 -7.03 -3.99
C HIS A 102 3.24 -6.15 -4.99
N LEU A 103 2.78 -6.15 -6.24
CA LEU A 103 3.33 -5.32 -7.31
C LEU A 103 2.55 -4.03 -7.49
N LEU A 104 3.26 -2.97 -7.85
CA LEU A 104 2.76 -1.78 -8.52
C LEU A 104 3.35 -1.79 -9.93
N GLU A 105 2.49 -1.94 -10.94
CA GLU A 105 2.86 -1.89 -12.35
C GLU A 105 2.21 -0.67 -13.03
N LEU A 106 2.98 0.01 -13.87
CA LEU A 106 2.52 1.10 -14.70
C LEU A 106 2.77 0.75 -16.17
N PHE A 107 1.79 1.01 -17.03
CA PHE A 107 1.82 0.70 -18.45
C PHE A 107 1.64 1.95 -19.30
N ASP A 108 2.35 2.00 -20.43
CA ASP A 108 2.02 2.90 -21.54
C ASP A 108 1.25 2.06 -22.57
N LEU A 109 -0.06 2.28 -22.65
CA LEU A 109 -0.98 1.56 -23.52
C LEU A 109 -0.74 1.87 -25.00
N GLN A 110 -0.14 3.02 -25.32
CA GLN A 110 0.25 3.36 -26.68
C GLN A 110 1.54 2.63 -27.09
N ALA A 111 2.50 2.49 -26.16
CA ALA A 111 3.72 1.72 -26.39
C ALA A 111 3.50 0.19 -26.28
N GLY A 112 2.39 -0.23 -25.66
CA GLY A 112 1.98 -1.64 -25.54
C GLY A 112 2.74 -2.43 -24.47
N GLY A 113 3.36 -1.77 -23.49
CA GLY A 113 4.22 -2.45 -22.50
C GLY A 113 4.32 -1.74 -21.15
N PRO A 114 4.88 -2.43 -20.13
CA PRO A 114 5.11 -1.84 -18.83
C PRO A 114 6.19 -0.75 -18.93
N MET A 115 5.93 0.38 -18.29
CA MET A 115 6.94 1.39 -17.96
C MET A 115 7.77 0.94 -16.76
N PHE A 116 7.12 0.40 -15.73
CA PHE A 116 7.78 -0.25 -14.61
C PHE A 116 6.91 -1.33 -13.95
N SER A 117 7.58 -2.21 -13.20
CA SER A 117 6.97 -3.27 -12.38
C SER A 117 7.80 -3.48 -11.12
N ARG A 118 7.27 -3.10 -9.96
CA ARG A 118 8.03 -3.06 -8.70
C ARG A 118 7.20 -3.32 -7.46
N THR A 119 7.83 -3.77 -6.39
CA THR A 119 7.24 -3.70 -5.05
C THR A 119 7.08 -2.23 -4.63
N PRO A 120 5.89 -1.77 -4.24
CA PRO A 120 5.67 -0.38 -3.86
C PRO A 120 6.39 -0.03 -2.56
N ALA A 121 7.04 1.13 -2.51
CA ALA A 121 7.66 1.67 -1.29
C ALA A 121 6.63 2.04 -0.22
N THR A 122 5.37 2.25 -0.62
CA THR A 122 4.31 2.78 0.24
C THR A 122 3.22 1.76 0.58
N GLY A 123 3.39 0.48 0.25
CA GLY A 123 2.31 -0.51 0.39
C GLY A 123 1.18 -0.31 -0.63
N TRP A 124 -0.02 -0.79 -0.30
CA TRP A 124 -1.20 -0.65 -1.17
C TRP A 124 -1.81 0.74 -1.09
N ALA A 125 -2.02 1.37 -2.25
CA ALA A 125 -2.60 2.70 -2.37
C ALA A 125 -4.11 2.62 -2.57
N ASP A 126 -4.83 3.60 -2.01
CA ASP A 126 -6.28 3.72 -2.14
C ASP A 126 -6.67 4.21 -3.54
N GLN A 127 -5.86 5.10 -4.14
CA GLN A 127 -6.14 5.71 -5.45
C GLN A 127 -4.85 6.10 -6.17
N TYR A 128 -5.01 6.46 -7.45
CA TYR A 128 -3.94 6.90 -8.32
C TYR A 128 -4.31 8.18 -9.07
N SER A 129 -3.33 9.05 -9.31
CA SER A 129 -3.45 10.10 -10.31
C SER A 129 -2.20 10.18 -11.16
N PHE A 130 -2.39 10.57 -12.43
CA PHE A 130 -1.32 10.66 -13.41
C PHE A 130 -1.04 12.13 -13.69
N VAL A 131 0.22 12.54 -13.51
CA VAL A 131 0.64 13.89 -13.86
C VAL A 131 1.40 13.82 -15.17
N VAL A 132 0.85 14.48 -16.19
CA VAL A 132 1.39 14.52 -17.54
C VAL A 132 1.77 15.95 -17.92
N ASP A 133 2.72 16.14 -18.83
CA ASP A 133 2.97 17.45 -19.44
C ASP A 133 1.98 17.78 -20.56
N ASP A 134 2.10 18.97 -21.13
CA ASP A 134 1.28 19.47 -22.24
C ASP A 134 1.33 18.59 -23.50
N ARG A 135 2.35 17.71 -23.61
CA ARG A 135 2.48 16.74 -24.70
C ARG A 135 1.91 15.36 -24.35
N GLY A 136 1.32 15.23 -23.16
CA GLY A 136 0.76 13.98 -22.66
C GLY A 136 1.82 12.97 -22.19
N ASN A 137 3.07 13.39 -21.94
CA ASN A 137 4.08 12.50 -21.39
C ASN A 137 3.99 12.46 -19.87
N LEU A 138 4.04 11.26 -19.29
CA LEU A 138 4.03 11.08 -17.85
C LEU A 138 5.25 11.76 -17.18
N LYS A 139 4.98 12.57 -16.17
CA LYS A 139 5.99 13.14 -15.25
C LYS A 139 6.11 12.34 -13.97
N HIS A 140 4.98 11.92 -13.40
CA HIS A 140 4.96 11.01 -12.26
C HIS A 140 3.59 10.37 -12.10
N LEU A 141 3.60 9.19 -11.47
CA LEU A 141 2.43 8.54 -10.90
C LEU A 141 2.31 8.98 -9.45
N THR A 142 1.20 9.62 -9.09
CA THR A 142 0.87 9.87 -7.68
C THR A 142 0.06 8.71 -7.13
N VAL A 143 0.52 8.13 -6.03
CA VAL A 143 -0.24 7.20 -5.19
C VAL A 143 -0.90 7.98 -4.05
N VAL A 144 -2.14 7.63 -3.74
CA VAL A 144 -2.93 8.26 -2.67
C VAL A 144 -3.15 7.24 -1.57
N HIS A 145 -2.83 7.65 -0.35
CA HIS A 145 -3.17 6.97 0.88
C HIS A 145 -4.05 7.91 1.69
N ASN A 146 -5.33 7.59 1.82
CA ASN A 146 -6.34 8.47 2.39
C ASN A 146 -5.95 8.97 3.79
N ASP A 147 -5.26 8.13 4.55
CA ASP A 147 -4.92 8.40 5.94
C ASP A 147 -3.62 9.18 6.14
N ILE A 148 -2.71 9.20 5.15
CA ILE A 148 -1.36 9.77 5.34
C ILE A 148 -0.94 10.76 4.26
N GLY A 149 -1.51 10.71 3.06
CA GLY A 149 -1.30 11.70 2.02
C GLY A 149 -1.03 11.13 0.63
N ARG A 150 -0.32 11.93 -0.18
CA ARG A 150 -0.08 11.66 -1.59
C ARG A 150 1.43 11.65 -1.84
N PHE A 151 1.91 10.69 -2.61
CA PHE A 151 3.33 10.53 -2.88
C PHE A 151 3.57 10.11 -4.32
N ASN A 152 4.74 10.40 -4.87
CA ASN A 152 5.01 10.28 -6.28
C ASN A 152 6.07 9.23 -6.59
N TYR A 153 5.85 8.53 -7.71
CA TYR A 153 6.82 7.68 -8.38
C TYR A 153 7.20 8.29 -9.73
N SER A 154 8.47 8.19 -10.10
CA SER A 154 8.93 8.53 -11.45
C SER A 154 8.31 7.60 -12.51
N PRO A 155 8.41 7.94 -13.80
CA PRO A 155 8.01 7.04 -14.89
C PRO A 155 8.76 5.69 -14.91
N GLU A 156 9.95 5.62 -14.29
CA GLU A 156 10.80 4.44 -14.15
C GLU A 156 10.50 3.65 -12.84
N GLY A 157 9.57 4.14 -12.02
CA GLY A 157 9.16 3.50 -10.77
C GLY A 157 10.07 3.81 -9.58
N GLU A 158 10.83 4.90 -9.63
CA GLU A 158 11.60 5.39 -8.48
C GLU A 158 10.68 6.14 -7.52
N PHE A 159 10.74 5.81 -6.23
CA PHE A 159 9.97 6.53 -5.22
C PHE A 159 10.64 7.86 -4.86
N LEU A 160 9.94 8.97 -5.07
CA LEU A 160 10.55 10.30 -5.02
C LEU A 160 10.57 10.95 -3.62
N GLU A 161 9.72 10.47 -2.70
CA GLU A 161 9.35 11.23 -1.50
C GLU A 161 9.53 10.44 -0.19
N ALA A 162 10.62 9.66 -0.09
CA ALA A 162 10.91 8.81 1.06
C ALA A 162 10.84 9.53 2.42
N ALA A 163 11.47 10.69 2.55
CA ALA A 163 11.47 11.46 3.79
C ALA A 163 10.07 12.01 4.15
N ALA A 164 9.33 12.51 3.16
CA ALA A 164 7.98 13.04 3.37
C ALA A 164 7.01 11.91 3.78
N TYR A 165 7.14 10.73 3.17
CA TYR A 165 6.37 9.55 3.52
C TYR A 165 6.63 9.09 4.96
N GLN A 166 7.89 9.00 5.37
CA GLN A 166 8.22 8.62 6.74
C GLN A 166 7.69 9.63 7.76
N ASN A 167 7.84 10.93 7.49
CA ASN A 167 7.29 11.99 8.34
C ASN A 167 5.75 11.92 8.42
N ALA A 168 5.07 11.64 7.32
CA ALA A 168 3.62 11.48 7.29
C ALA A 168 3.16 10.29 8.16
N ARG A 169 3.85 9.14 8.06
CA ARG A 169 3.55 7.94 8.85
C ARG A 169 3.79 8.10 10.35
N LEU A 170 4.66 9.02 10.76
CA LEU A 170 4.86 9.35 12.18
C LEU A 170 3.73 10.25 12.73
N LYS A 171 3.07 11.03 11.86
CA LYS A 171 2.11 12.07 12.28
C LYS A 171 0.65 11.71 12.05
N LYS A 172 0.38 10.82 11.09
CA LYS A 172 -0.96 10.51 10.61
C LYS A 172 -1.17 8.99 10.51
N GLY A 173 -2.41 8.61 10.24
CA GLY A 173 -2.82 7.22 10.04
C GLY A 173 -2.98 6.42 11.31
N ALA A 174 -3.28 5.13 11.11
CA ALA A 174 -3.59 4.20 12.18
C ALA A 174 -2.44 4.11 13.21
N PRO A 175 -2.74 3.91 14.51
CA PRO A 175 -1.74 3.88 15.57
C PRO A 175 -0.64 2.83 15.33
N GLU A 176 -0.98 1.70 14.70
CA GLU A 176 -0.04 0.65 14.32
C GLU A 176 0.99 1.13 13.32
N MET A 177 0.56 1.88 12.32
CA MET A 177 1.44 2.44 11.30
C MET A 177 2.45 3.39 11.94
N ARG A 178 1.99 4.25 12.86
CA ARG A 178 2.85 5.16 13.64
C ARG A 178 3.87 4.42 14.50
N ILE A 179 3.46 3.33 15.17
CA ILE A 179 4.37 2.48 15.95
C ILE A 179 5.47 1.87 15.08
N TYR A 180 5.11 1.34 13.91
CA TYR A 180 6.09 0.78 12.98
C TYR A 180 7.00 1.85 12.37
N ALA A 181 6.46 3.01 12.03
CA ALA A 181 7.25 4.14 11.54
C ALA A 181 8.26 4.62 12.59
N ALA A 182 7.85 4.72 13.86
CA ALA A 182 8.75 5.07 14.96
C ALA A 182 9.86 4.03 15.14
N LYS A 183 9.52 2.74 15.07
CA LYS A 183 10.50 1.65 15.10
C LYS A 183 11.53 1.75 13.97
N GLU A 184 11.07 2.03 12.76
CA GLU A 184 11.93 2.15 11.57
C GLU A 184 12.83 3.39 11.66
N ALA A 185 12.27 4.53 12.07
CA ALA A 185 13.02 5.77 12.28
C ALA A 185 14.12 5.60 13.34
N GLN A 186 13.79 5.00 14.49
CA GLN A 186 14.78 4.73 15.54
C GLN A 186 15.85 3.74 15.08
N LYS A 187 15.50 2.75 14.26
CA LYS A 187 16.49 1.81 13.70
C LYS A 187 17.43 2.50 12.70
N ALA A 188 16.91 3.46 11.92
CA ALA A 188 17.69 4.20 10.94
C ALA A 188 18.68 5.16 11.59
N ASP A 189 18.33 5.74 12.74
CA ASP A 189 19.18 6.68 13.48
C ASP A 189 19.15 6.42 15.00
N PRO A 190 19.82 5.34 15.47
CA PRO A 190 19.64 4.81 16.82
C PRO A 190 20.30 5.62 17.94
N GLU A 191 21.15 6.60 17.63
CA GLU A 191 21.86 7.43 18.61
C GLU A 191 21.32 8.87 18.66
N ASN A 192 20.33 9.19 17.84
CA ASN A 192 19.77 10.54 17.76
C ASN A 192 18.79 10.80 18.90
N HIS A 193 19.27 11.55 19.90
CA HIS A 193 18.52 11.87 21.11
C HIS A 193 17.32 12.78 20.84
N GLN A 194 17.44 13.70 19.88
CA GLN A 194 16.35 14.58 19.49
C GLN A 194 15.21 13.81 18.82
N LEU A 195 15.55 12.93 17.86
CA LEU A 195 14.60 12.02 17.25
C LEU A 195 13.94 11.12 18.30
N ALA A 196 14.73 10.52 19.19
CA ALA A 196 14.21 9.67 20.25
C ALA A 196 13.19 10.40 21.13
N GLN A 197 13.44 11.66 21.49
CA GLN A 197 12.50 12.47 22.24
C GLN A 197 11.20 12.73 21.47
N GLU A 198 11.26 12.98 20.16
CA GLU A 198 10.09 13.14 19.30
C GLU A 198 9.29 11.83 19.17
N LEU A 199 9.98 10.69 19.03
CA LEU A 199 9.35 9.38 18.91
C LEU A 199 8.60 8.98 20.18
N ILE A 200 9.04 9.40 21.37
CA ILE A 200 8.29 9.16 22.61
C ILE A 200 6.87 9.76 22.51
N ALA A 201 6.75 10.99 22.02
CA ALA A 201 5.45 11.67 21.89
C ALA A 201 4.55 10.98 20.85
N VAL A 202 5.13 10.54 19.73
CA VAL A 202 4.43 9.76 18.70
C VAL A 202 3.90 8.44 19.28
N LEU A 203 4.74 7.73 20.05
CA LEU A 203 4.40 6.45 20.65
C LEU A 203 3.36 6.60 21.77
N ASP A 204 3.42 7.67 22.55
CA ASP A 204 2.40 7.97 23.56
C ASP A 204 1.02 8.14 22.95
N ALA A 205 0.92 8.97 21.90
CA ALA A 205 -0.33 9.16 21.18
C ALA A 205 -0.84 7.84 20.57
N ALA A 206 0.02 7.13 19.84
CA ALA A 206 -0.35 5.87 19.18
C ALA A 206 -0.78 4.78 20.19
N LEU A 207 -0.06 4.62 21.29
CA LEU A 207 -0.40 3.64 22.34
C LEU A 207 -1.70 4.00 23.08
N GLY A 208 -2.03 5.29 23.19
CA GLY A 208 -3.30 5.76 23.79
C GLY A 208 -4.52 5.53 22.90
N GLU A 209 -4.32 5.45 21.58
CA GLU A 209 -5.39 5.20 20.61
C GLU A 209 -5.61 3.70 20.32
N LEU A 210 -4.64 2.84 20.64
CA LEU A 210 -4.78 1.40 20.42
C LEU A 210 -5.90 0.79 21.26
N THR A 211 -6.69 -0.07 20.63
CA THR A 211 -7.67 -0.90 21.33
C THR A 211 -6.98 -1.98 22.18
N ILE A 212 -7.65 -2.41 23.26
CA ILE A 212 -7.07 -3.29 24.29
C ILE A 212 -6.65 -4.67 23.73
N ASP A 213 -7.32 -5.13 22.67
CA ASP A 213 -7.07 -6.42 22.01
C ASP A 213 -5.80 -6.43 21.14
N ARG A 214 -5.24 -5.26 20.79
CA ARG A 214 -4.04 -5.10 19.94
C ARG A 214 -2.74 -5.21 20.74
N THR A 215 -2.65 -6.28 21.51
CA THR A 215 -1.55 -6.57 22.45
C THR A 215 -0.19 -6.71 21.78
N ASP A 216 -0.15 -7.18 20.53
CA ASP A 216 1.04 -7.30 19.70
C ASP A 216 1.64 -5.94 19.34
N TYR A 217 0.83 -5.02 18.80
CA TYR A 217 1.26 -3.65 18.49
C TYR A 217 1.62 -2.87 19.76
N ARG A 218 0.85 -3.08 20.84
CA ARG A 218 1.13 -2.46 22.14
C ARG A 218 2.49 -2.88 22.70
N ALA A 219 2.81 -4.17 22.64
CA ALA A 219 4.12 -4.68 23.05
C ALA A 219 5.26 -4.09 22.21
N ILE A 220 5.07 -3.96 20.89
CA ILE A 220 6.06 -3.35 19.99
C ILE A 220 6.26 -1.87 20.33
N GLY A 221 5.18 -1.11 20.48
CA GLY A 221 5.25 0.32 20.79
C GLY A 221 5.90 0.59 22.14
N LEU A 222 5.54 -0.18 23.18
CA LEU A 222 6.16 -0.07 24.50
C LEU A 222 7.65 -0.43 24.48
N ARG A 223 8.05 -1.42 23.67
CA ARG A 223 9.47 -1.73 23.45
C ARG A 223 10.20 -0.51 22.88
N VAL A 224 9.75 0.01 21.74
CA VAL A 224 10.39 1.14 21.04
C VAL A 224 10.43 2.38 21.95
N LYS A 225 9.35 2.63 22.70
CA LYS A 225 9.26 3.73 23.65
C LYS A 225 10.29 3.60 24.78
N GLY A 226 10.45 2.40 25.33
CA GLY A 226 11.49 2.14 26.34
C GLY A 226 12.90 2.36 25.79
N GLU A 227 13.17 1.96 24.55
CA GLU A 227 14.47 2.18 23.88
C GLU A 227 14.76 3.68 23.73
N ALA A 228 13.75 4.47 23.36
CA ALA A 228 13.88 5.92 23.25
C ALA A 228 14.04 6.60 24.63
N MET A 229 13.37 6.09 25.66
CA MET A 229 13.49 6.59 27.04
C MET A 229 14.87 6.31 27.65
N GLU A 230 15.46 5.14 27.41
CA GLU A 230 16.84 4.87 27.83
C GLU A 230 17.82 5.87 27.20
N LEU A 231 17.70 6.08 25.88
CA LEU A 231 18.57 6.99 25.14
C LEU A 231 18.43 8.44 25.62
N THR A 232 17.22 8.87 25.98
CA THR A 232 16.95 10.23 26.48
C THR A 232 17.20 10.41 27.98
N GLY A 233 17.85 9.45 28.65
CA GLY A 233 18.23 9.56 30.06
C GLY A 233 17.09 9.35 31.06
N ARG A 234 16.05 8.59 30.68
CA ARG A 234 14.85 8.29 31.48
C ARG A 234 14.76 6.79 31.85
N PRO A 235 15.74 6.22 32.56
CA PRO A 235 15.81 4.77 32.80
C PRO A 235 14.64 4.22 33.62
N GLY A 236 14.06 5.01 34.53
CA GLY A 236 12.88 4.61 35.32
C GLY A 236 11.63 4.41 34.45
N ASP A 237 11.38 5.36 33.54
CA ASP A 237 10.25 5.26 32.61
C ASP A 237 10.46 4.13 31.59
N ALA A 238 11.70 3.94 31.12
CA ALA A 238 12.06 2.84 30.25
C ALA A 238 11.79 1.48 30.90
N LEU A 239 12.14 1.32 32.18
CA LEU A 239 11.89 0.10 32.94
C LEU A 239 10.40 -0.24 33.02
N ALA A 240 9.54 0.76 33.26
CA ALA A 240 8.09 0.57 33.27
C ALA A 240 7.58 0.11 31.90
N ALA A 241 7.99 0.78 30.82
CA ALA A 241 7.60 0.43 29.46
C ALA A 241 8.04 -1.00 29.08
N TYR A 242 9.27 -1.39 29.41
CA TYR A 242 9.76 -2.74 29.14
C TYR A 242 9.07 -3.82 29.96
N ALA A 243 8.77 -3.55 31.24
CA ALA A 243 8.05 -4.50 32.08
C ALA A 243 6.66 -4.80 31.49
N GLU A 244 5.95 -3.77 31.04
CA GLU A 244 4.65 -3.92 30.39
C GLU A 244 4.79 -4.63 29.02
N ALA A 245 5.79 -4.28 28.21
CA ALA A 245 6.04 -4.95 26.94
C ALA A 245 6.29 -6.46 27.10
N VAL A 246 7.12 -6.87 28.08
CA VAL A 246 7.42 -8.28 28.37
C VAL A 246 6.20 -9.01 28.92
N LYS A 247 5.36 -8.34 29.72
CA LYS A 247 4.10 -8.91 30.22
C LYS A 247 3.15 -9.24 29.07
N LEU A 248 3.05 -8.35 28.08
CA LEU A 248 2.20 -8.55 26.89
C LEU A 248 2.79 -9.60 25.94
N ASN A 249 4.11 -9.57 25.72
CA ASN A 249 4.80 -10.52 24.86
C ASN A 249 6.19 -10.86 25.43
N PRO A 250 6.36 -12.01 26.08
CA PRO A 250 7.65 -12.44 26.63
C PRO A 250 8.77 -12.60 25.58
N LYS A 251 8.42 -12.75 24.30
CA LYS A 251 9.36 -12.90 23.17
C LYS A 251 9.68 -11.58 22.46
N ILE A 252 9.27 -10.43 23.02
CA ILE A 252 9.49 -9.12 22.40
C ILE A 252 10.96 -8.65 22.40
N GLY A 253 11.86 -9.36 23.07
CA GLY A 253 13.31 -9.18 22.93
C GLY A 253 14.01 -8.25 23.94
N VAL A 254 13.28 -7.65 24.89
CA VAL A 254 13.88 -6.71 25.89
C VAL A 254 14.02 -7.27 27.30
N ALA A 255 13.77 -8.56 27.53
CA ALA A 255 13.88 -9.18 28.86
C ALA A 255 15.27 -8.98 29.51
N LYS A 256 16.35 -9.07 28.71
CA LYS A 256 17.72 -8.82 29.20
C LYS A 256 17.96 -7.36 29.56
N ARG A 257 17.47 -6.41 28.75
CA ARG A 257 17.56 -4.96 29.02
C ARG A 257 16.81 -4.59 30.30
N LEU A 258 15.58 -5.10 30.45
CA LEU A 258 14.78 -4.92 31.66
C LEU A 258 15.51 -5.42 32.93
N ALA A 259 16.15 -6.60 32.86
CA ALA A 259 16.90 -7.15 33.99
C ALA A 259 18.15 -6.31 34.33
N ALA A 260 18.83 -5.74 33.33
CA ALA A 260 19.98 -4.87 33.53
C ALA A 260 19.57 -3.55 34.20
N LEU A 261 18.52 -2.90 33.70
CA LEU A 261 17.97 -1.68 34.29
C LEU A 261 17.55 -1.87 35.76
N LYS A 262 16.87 -2.98 36.08
CA LYS A 262 16.48 -3.32 37.47
C LYS A 262 17.67 -3.41 38.43
N LYS A 263 18.83 -3.87 37.95
CA LYS A 263 20.05 -4.00 38.78
C LYS A 263 20.82 -2.68 38.91
N GLY A 264 20.71 -1.79 37.93
CA GLY A 264 21.37 -0.49 37.91
C GLY A 264 20.62 0.61 38.65
N MET A 265 19.36 0.36 39.05
CA MET A 265 18.61 1.28 39.92
C MET A 265 18.99 1.04 41.39
N PRO A 266 19.28 2.12 42.15
CA PRO A 266 19.58 2.04 43.58
C PRO A 266 18.39 1.60 44.42
#